data_AF-A0A6A9SEY0-F1
#
_entry.id   AF-A0A6A9SEY0-F1
#
_cell.length_a   1.000
_cell.length_b   1.000
_cell.length_c   1.000
_cell.angle_alpha   90.00
_cell.angle_beta   90.00
_cell.angle_gamma   90.00
#
_symmetry.space_group_name_H-M   'P 1'
#
loop_
_entity.id
_entity.type
_entity.pdbx_description
1 polymer ?
#
loop_
_entity_poly.entity_id
_entity_poly.type
_entity_poly.pdbx_seq_one_letter_code
_entity_poly.pdbx_strand_id
1 'polypeptide(L)' 'MSNGDSSAPVEMGEEYVVDVESIGEEGDGVAHVDDFVVLVPEGEMGDRVQVRIDRVESDYAMAEVVDHESDVA' A
#
# COMPACT_ATOMS: atom_id res chain seq x y z
N MET A 1 30.70 7.82 -7.07
CA MET A 1 29.71 6.92 -7.71
C MET A 1 28.91 6.37 -6.55
N SER A 2 27.85 7.08 -6.14
CA SER A 2 26.45 6.90 -6.56
C SER A 2 25.74 6.07 -5.50
N ASN A 3 25.20 6.72 -4.46
CA ASN A 3 24.16 6.13 -3.62
C ASN A 3 22.92 7.01 -3.79
N GLY A 4 22.33 6.90 -4.98
CA GLY A 4 20.91 7.22 -5.18
C GLY A 4 20.09 6.02 -4.75
N ASP A 5 20.37 5.47 -3.56
CA ASP A 5 19.50 4.50 -2.91
C ASP A 5 18.31 5.29 -2.42
N SER A 6 17.44 5.64 -3.37
CA SER A 6 16.02 5.76 -3.15
C SER A 6 15.55 4.37 -2.74
N SER A 7 15.93 3.93 -1.54
CA SER A 7 15.35 2.76 -0.92
C SER A 7 13.93 3.18 -0.66
N ALA A 8 13.03 2.83 -1.58
CA ALA A 8 11.61 2.94 -1.30
C ALA A 8 11.37 2.31 0.09
N PRO A 9 10.52 2.89 0.93
CA PRO A 9 10.30 2.37 2.29
C PRO A 9 9.63 0.99 2.29
N VAL A 10 9.27 0.49 1.10
CA VAL A 10 8.60 -0.78 0.87
C VAL A 10 9.44 -1.69 -0.05
N GLU A 11 9.42 -2.98 0.24
CA GLU A 11 10.12 -4.01 -0.53
C GLU A 11 9.13 -4.90 -1.29
N MET A 12 9.46 -5.22 -2.54
CA MET A 12 8.63 -6.09 -3.39
C MET A 12 8.52 -7.50 -2.79
N GLY A 13 7.28 -7.99 -2.65
CA GLY A 13 6.96 -9.31 -2.14
C GLY A 13 6.80 -9.36 -0.62
N GLU A 14 7.10 -8.27 0.10
CA GLU A 14 6.87 -8.13 1.54
C GLU A 14 5.45 -7.63 1.85
N GLU A 15 5.01 -7.91 3.06
CA GLU A 15 3.69 -7.60 3.58
C GLU A 15 3.79 -6.46 4.58
N TYR A 16 2.98 -5.42 4.37
CA TYR A 16 2.90 -4.24 5.21
C TYR A 16 1.45 -4.05 5.67
N VAL A 17 1.29 -3.63 6.92
CA VAL A 17 -0.02 -3.23 7.44
C VAL A 17 -0.15 -1.74 7.22
N VAL A 18 -1.13 -1.35 6.42
CA VAL A 18 -1.36 0.05 6.06
C VAL A 18 -2.78 0.47 6.44
N ASP A 19 -2.92 1.74 6.83
CA ASP A 19 -4.21 2.34 7.11
C ASP A 19 -4.66 3.10 5.87
N VAL A 20 -5.83 2.76 5.35
CA VAL A 20 -6.39 3.42 4.18
C VAL A 20 -7.02 4.73 4.62
N GLU A 21 -6.42 5.84 4.21
CA GLU A 21 -6.85 7.18 4.62
C GLU A 21 -7.86 7.79 3.64
N SER A 22 -7.92 7.30 2.41
CA SER A 22 -8.79 7.79 1.36
C SER A 22 -9.06 6.74 0.29
N ILE A 23 -10.12 6.97 -0.49
CA ILE A 23 -10.53 6.10 -1.59
C ILE A 23 -10.52 6.94 -2.87
N GLY A 24 -9.84 6.44 -3.89
CA GLY A 24 -9.78 7.02 -5.22
C GLY A 24 -11.12 6.95 -5.95
N GLU A 25 -11.23 7.67 -7.06
CA GLU A 25 -12.46 7.74 -7.86
C GLU A 25 -12.86 6.39 -8.50
N GLU A 26 -11.88 5.52 -8.74
CA GLU A 26 -12.07 4.16 -9.25
C GLU A 26 -12.42 3.13 -8.15
N GLY A 27 -12.40 3.54 -6.88
CA GLY A 27 -12.62 2.67 -5.74
C GLY A 27 -11.35 2.06 -5.15
N ASP A 28 -10.16 2.52 -5.58
CA ASP A 28 -8.88 2.09 -5.02
C ASP A 28 -8.61 2.74 -3.66
N GLY A 29 -8.22 1.95 -2.68
CA GLY A 29 -7.68 2.43 -1.41
C GLY A 29 -6.35 3.14 -1.60
N VAL A 30 -6.24 4.34 -1.07
CA VAL A 30 -4.99 5.09 -1.02
C VAL A 30 -4.48 5.04 0.42
N ALA A 31 -3.29 4.47 0.59
CA ALA A 31 -2.59 4.41 1.85
C ALA A 31 -1.20 5.05 1.71
N HIS A 32 -0.65 5.56 2.82
CA HIS A 32 0.72 6.06 2.86
C HIS A 32 1.57 5.27 3.86
N VAL A 33 2.79 4.93 3.43
CA VAL A 33 3.81 4.28 4.26
C VAL A 33 5.02 5.19 4.33
N ASP A 34 5.30 5.81 5.48
CA ASP A 34 6.47 6.71 5.67
C ASP A 34 6.61 7.76 4.53
N ASP A 35 5.51 8.46 4.22
CA ASP A 35 5.39 9.44 3.11
C ASP A 35 5.42 8.84 1.68
N PHE A 36 5.30 7.53 1.53
CA PHE A 36 5.26 6.84 0.23
C PHE A 36 3.85 6.35 -0.11
N VAL A 37 3.40 6.64 -1.32
CA VAL A 37 2.05 6.31 -1.78
C VAL A 37 1.96 4.81 -2.11
N VAL A 38 1.04 4.11 -1.47
CA VAL A 38 0.73 2.71 -1.76
C VAL A 38 -0.71 2.62 -2.24
N LEU A 39 -0.86 2.14 -3.47
CA LEU A 39 -2.15 1.87 -4.09
C LEU A 39 -2.62 0.48 -3.67
N VAL A 40 -3.81 0.43 -3.08
CA VAL A 40 -4.42 -0.76 -2.51
C VAL A 40 -5.79 -0.98 -3.16
N PRO A 41 -5.86 -1.75 -4.27
CA PRO A 41 -7.14 -2.12 -4.85
C PRO A 41 -7.91 -2.92 -3.80
N GLU A 42 -9.20 -2.62 -3.60
CA GLU A 42 -10.06 -3.21 -2.56
C GLU A 42 -9.83 -2.70 -1.12
N GLY A 43 -8.96 -1.70 -0.91
CA GLY A 43 -8.88 -1.02 0.39
C GLY A 43 -10.12 -0.14 0.66
N GLU A 44 -10.58 -0.05 1.90
CA GLU A 44 -11.74 0.76 2.32
C GLU A 44 -11.33 1.93 3.22
N MET A 45 -11.99 3.09 3.13
CA MET A 45 -11.61 4.28 3.91
C MET A 45 -11.73 4.03 5.42
N GLY A 46 -10.66 4.28 6.14
CA GLY A 46 -10.58 4.10 7.59
C GLY A 46 -10.33 2.66 8.03
N ASP A 47 -10.13 1.76 7.09
CA ASP A 47 -9.80 0.37 7.36
C ASP A 47 -8.29 0.14 7.42
N ARG A 48 -7.90 -0.84 8.22
CA ARG A 48 -6.50 -1.27 8.36
C ARG A 48 -6.37 -2.64 7.72
N VAL A 49 -5.73 -2.68 6.57
CA VAL A 49 -5.58 -3.90 5.76
C VAL A 49 -4.12 -4.30 5.68
N GLN A 50 -3.88 -5.60 5.56
CA GLN A 50 -2.55 -6.12 5.27
C GLN A 50 -2.39 -6.22 3.77
N VAL A 51 -1.37 -5.56 3.25
CA VAL A 51 -1.10 -5.46 1.83
C VAL A 51 0.25 -6.05 1.50
N ARG A 52 0.36 -6.72 0.37
CA ARG A 52 1.61 -7.27 -0.14
C ARG A 52 2.07 -6.48 -1.35
N ILE A 53 3.31 -6.01 -1.34
CA ILE A 53 3.85 -5.21 -2.43
C ILE A 53 4.06 -6.10 -3.65
N ASP A 54 3.31 -5.88 -4.73
CA ASP A 54 3.54 -6.56 -6.01
C ASP A 54 4.57 -5.81 -6.84
N ARG A 55 4.54 -4.47 -6.83
CA ARG A 55 5.47 -3.63 -7.59
C ARG A 55 5.84 -2.35 -6.86
N VAL A 56 7.10 -1.97 -6.99
CA VAL A 56 7.63 -0.70 -6.48
C VAL A 56 8.06 0.15 -7.67
N GLU A 57 7.45 1.32 -7.83
CA GLU A 57 7.85 2.33 -8.81
C GLU A 57 8.65 3.46 -8.12
N SER A 58 9.08 4.46 -8.90
CA SER A 58 9.91 5.56 -8.38
C SER A 58 9.15 6.51 -7.44
N ASP A 59 7.83 6.61 -7.59
CA ASP A 59 6.97 7.58 -6.88
C ASP A 59 5.84 6.91 -6.05
N TYR A 60 5.56 5.63 -6.28
CA TYR A 60 4.50 4.88 -5.59
C TYR A 60 4.77 3.37 -5.64
N ALA A 61 4.04 2.58 -4.85
CA ALA A 61 3.98 1.12 -4.99
C ALA A 61 2.55 0.65 -5.24
N MET A 62 2.46 -0.45 -5.97
CA MET A 62 1.23 -1.22 -6.09
C MET A 62 1.33 -2.39 -5.10
N ALA A 63 0.32 -2.50 -4.26
CA ALA A 63 0.17 -3.60 -3.33
C ALA A 63 -1.18 -4.29 -3.56
N GLU A 64 -1.29 -5.57 -3.22
CA GLU A 64 -2.54 -6.32 -3.20
C GLU A 64 -3.00 -6.54 -1.76
N VAL A 65 -4.31 -6.46 -1.48
CA VAL A 65 -4.84 -6.81 -0.15
C VAL A 65 -4.75 -8.32 0.02
N VAL A 66 -3.99 -8.76 1.03
CA VAL A 66 -3.85 -10.18 1.37
C VAL A 66 -4.73 -10.58 2.56
N ASP A 67 -5.09 -9.62 3.41
CA ASP A 67 -5.94 -9.85 4.57
C ASP A 67 -6.82 -8.62 4.88
N HIS A 68 -8.10 -8.89 5.10
CA HIS A 68 -9.13 -7.93 5.50
C HIS A 68 -9.72 -8.32 6.86
N GLU A 69 -9.44 -7.56 7.92
CA GLU A 69 -10.07 -7.81 9.23
C GLU A 69 -11.60 -7.53 9.22
N SER A 70 -12.14 -7.02 8.11
CA SER A 70 -13.55 -6.61 7.98
C SER A 70 -14.52 -7.79 7.79
N ASP A 71 -14.06 -9.03 7.63
CA ASP A 71 -14.94 -10.22 7.64
C ASP A 71 -15.13 -10.77 9.06
N VAL A 72 -15.88 -10.03 9.88
CA VAL A 72 -16.58 -10.61 11.04
C VAL A 72 -18.07 -10.40 10.83
N ALA A 73 -18.64 -11.31 10.02
CA ALA A 73 -20.08 -11.41 9.74
C ALA A 73 -20.93 -11.77 10.99
#